data_AF-A0A9E1M6H8-F1
#
_entry.id   AF-A0A9E1M6H8-F1
#
_cell.length_a   1.000
_cell.length_b   1.000
_cell.length_c   1.000
_cell.angle_alpha   90.00
_cell.angle_beta   90.00
_cell.angle_gamma   90.00
#
_symmetry.space_group_name_H-M   'P 1'
#
loop_
_entity.id
_entity.type
_entity.pdbx_description
1 polymer ?
#
loop_
_entity_poly.entity_id
_entity_poly.type
_entity_poly.pdbx_seq_one_letter_code
_entity_poly.pdbx_strand_id
1 'polypeptide(L)' 'MKFLGYEKSSILGYNTGNSRNGFYERDLDTSYGRLYIKVPRDRNGHFEQQLISDYARRTDELETTLITL' A
#
# COMPACT_ATOMS: atom_id res chain seq x y z
N MET A 1 1.81 -14.22 -1.44
CA MET A 1 0.85 -13.15 -1.08
C MET A 1 0.62 -12.24 -2.30
N LYS A 2 -0.52 -12.37 -2.98
CA LYS A 2 -0.80 -11.71 -4.28
C LYS A 2 -1.59 -10.41 -4.05
N PHE A 3 -0.88 -9.33 -3.68
CA PHE A 3 -1.51 -8.05 -3.31
C PHE A 3 -2.32 -7.38 -4.43
N LEU A 4 -1.98 -7.56 -5.71
CA LEU A 4 -2.61 -6.86 -6.85
C LEU A 4 -3.66 -7.68 -7.60
N GLY A 5 -4.03 -8.88 -7.14
CA GLY A 5 -4.93 -9.76 -7.88
C GLY A 5 -4.31 -10.44 -9.12
N TYR A 6 -3.16 -9.98 -9.62
CA TYR A 6 -2.34 -10.61 -10.67
C TYR A 6 -0.86 -10.78 -10.25
N GLU A 7 -0.23 -11.86 -10.74
CA GLU A 7 1.17 -12.20 -10.43
C GLU A 7 2.16 -11.27 -11.17
N LYS A 8 3.40 -11.19 -10.69
CA LYS A 8 4.49 -10.52 -11.41
C LYS A 8 4.68 -11.22 -12.76
N SER A 9 4.56 -10.50 -13.87
CA SER A 9 4.58 -11.04 -15.23
C SER A 9 3.36 -11.92 -15.61
N SER A 10 2.24 -11.77 -14.90
CA SER A 10 0.99 -12.47 -15.24
C SER A 10 0.54 -12.19 -16.67
N ILE A 11 0.26 -13.26 -17.44
CA ILE A 11 -0.32 -13.19 -18.79
C ILE A 11 -1.64 -12.41 -18.80
N LEU A 12 -2.39 -12.39 -17.70
CA LEU A 12 -3.61 -11.57 -17.54
C LEU A 12 -3.35 -10.05 -17.64
N GLY A 13 -2.09 -9.59 -17.53
CA GLY A 13 -1.72 -8.19 -17.75
C GLY A 13 -1.42 -7.83 -19.20
N TYR A 14 -1.34 -8.83 -20.11
CA TYR A 14 -1.13 -8.58 -21.53
C TYR A 14 -2.44 -8.11 -22.17
N ASN A 15 -2.38 -7.04 -22.96
CA ASN A 15 -3.52 -6.44 -23.67
C ASN A 15 -4.66 -5.89 -22.79
N THR A 16 -4.51 -5.84 -21.47
CA THR A 16 -5.54 -5.28 -20.56
C THR A 16 -5.35 -3.79 -20.25
N GLY A 17 -4.30 -3.17 -20.79
CA GLY A 17 -3.99 -1.76 -20.59
C GLY A 17 -3.41 -1.43 -19.21
N ASN A 18 -3.33 -2.38 -18.27
CA ASN A 18 -2.77 -2.17 -16.93
C ASN A 18 -1.98 -3.40 -16.46
N SER A 19 -0.90 -3.18 -15.70
CA SER A 19 -0.04 -4.25 -15.19
C SER A 19 0.78 -3.77 -14.01
N ARG A 20 1.43 -4.69 -13.28
CA ARG A 20 2.27 -4.32 -12.12
C ARG A 20 3.40 -3.40 -12.57
N ASN A 21 3.58 -2.27 -11.89
CA ASN A 21 4.62 -1.30 -12.17
C ASN A 21 5.57 -1.13 -10.98
N GLY A 22 6.02 -2.28 -10.47
CA GLY A 22 6.95 -2.34 -9.34
C GLY A 22 6.30 -1.99 -8.00
N PHE A 23 7.09 -1.32 -7.17
CA PHE A 23 6.77 -0.91 -5.81
C PHE A 23 7.39 0.46 -5.57
N TYR A 24 6.81 1.24 -4.65
CA TYR A 24 7.48 2.40 -4.07
C TYR A 24 7.75 2.15 -2.58
N GLU A 25 8.74 2.85 -2.04
CA GLU A 25 9.08 2.78 -0.62
C GLU A 25 8.30 3.86 0.13
N ARG A 26 7.78 3.50 1.30
CA ARG A 26 7.07 4.41 2.20
C ARG A 26 7.54 4.16 3.63
N ASP A 27 7.76 5.25 4.35
CA ASP A 27 7.99 5.24 5.79
C ASP A 27 6.64 5.38 6.50
N LEU A 28 6.35 4.47 7.42
CA LEU A 28 5.14 4.47 8.23
C LEU A 28 5.53 4.55 9.70
N ASP A 29 5.20 5.65 10.36
CA ASP A 29 5.36 5.78 11.81
C ASP A 29 4.21 5.01 12.48
N THR A 30 4.56 3.95 13.20
CA THR A 30 3.60 3.13 13.96
C THR A 30 3.87 3.22 15.46
N SER A 31 2.94 2.71 16.27
CA SER A 31 3.13 2.54 17.72
C SER A 31 4.36 1.70 18.07
N TYR A 32 4.79 0.81 17.17
CA TYR A 32 5.99 -0.02 17.29
C TYR A 32 7.26 0.64 16.72
N GLY A 33 7.18 1.89 16.26
CA GLY A 33 8.26 2.63 15.64
C GLY A 33 8.10 2.82 14.13
N ARG A 34 9.15 3.34 13.47
CA ARG A 34 9.15 3.61 12.03
C ARG A 34 9.38 2.32 11.23
N LEU A 35 8.40 1.98 10.39
CA LEU A 35 8.45 0.86 9.47
C LEU A 35 8.81 1.35 8.06
N TYR A 36 9.72 0.64 7.40
CA TYR A 36 10.06 0.85 5.99
C TYR A 36 9.34 -0.20 5.15
N ILE A 37 8.30 0.21 4.41
CA ILE A 37 7.44 -0.72 3.66
C ILE A 37 7.58 -0.52 2.16
N LYS A 38 7.37 -1.61 1.41
CA LYS A 38 7.31 -1.62 -0.06
C LYS A 38 5.87 -1.78 -0.50
N VAL A 39 5.27 -0.69 -0.97
CA VAL A 39 3.89 -0.67 -1.42
C VAL A 39 3.84 -0.99 -2.91
N PRO A 40 3.13 -2.04 -3.34
CA PRO A 40 3.01 -2.36 -4.75
C PRO A 40 2.13 -1.35 -5.47
N ARG A 41 2.37 -1.17 -6.77
CA ARG A 41 1.54 -0.34 -7.63
C ARG A 41 1.33 -0.97 -8.99
N ASP A 42 0.26 -0.60 -9.65
CA ASP A 42 0.05 -0.89 -11.05
C ASP A 42 0.45 0.31 -11.92
N ARG A 43 0.38 0.15 -13.25
CA ARG A 43 0.84 1.16 -14.20
C ARG A 43 -0.11 2.34 -14.28
N ASN A 44 -1.40 2.08 -14.16
CA ASN A 44 -2.44 3.09 -14.28
C ASN A 44 -2.81 3.76 -12.94
N GLY A 45 -2.24 3.29 -11.83
CA GLY A 45 -2.56 3.80 -10.49
C GLY A 45 -3.93 3.38 -9.96
N HIS A 46 -4.53 2.31 -10.50
CA HIS A 46 -5.85 1.81 -10.09
C HIS A 46 -5.78 0.86 -8.88
N PHE A 47 -4.58 0.45 -8.47
CA PHE A 47 -4.41 -0.37 -7.28
C PHE A 47 -4.53 0.49 -6.02
N GLU A 48 -5.62 0.30 -5.28
CA GLU A 48 -5.81 0.87 -3.95
C GLU A 48 -5.47 -0.16 -2.87
N GLN A 49 -4.53 0.18 -1.98
CA GLN A 49 -4.18 -0.67 -0.85
C GLN A 49 -5.17 -0.43 0.30
N GLN A 50 -5.94 -1.44 0.69
CA GLN A 50 -6.95 -1.28 1.75
C GLN A 50 -6.38 -1.24 3.18
N LEU A 51 -5.17 -1.76 3.39
CA LEU A 51 -4.57 -1.89 4.74
C LEU A 51 -3.98 -0.59 5.28
N ILE A 52 -3.56 0.33 4.40
CA ILE A 52 -2.94 1.60 4.78
C ILE A 52 -3.60 2.64 3.90
N SER A 53 -4.25 3.63 4.50
CA SER A 53 -4.89 4.70 3.73
C SER A 53 -3.88 5.44 2.85
N ASP A 54 -4.40 5.99 1.76
CA ASP A 54 -3.59 6.78 0.86
C ASP A 54 -2.99 7.98 1.61
N TYR A 55 -1.71 8.23 1.37
CA TYR A 55 -0.93 9.30 1.99
C TYR A 55 -0.76 9.25 3.52
N ALA A 56 -1.31 8.25 4.22
CA ALA A 56 -1.05 8.08 5.64
C ALA A 56 0.43 7.77 5.89
N ARG A 57 1.02 8.60 6.75
CA ARG A 57 2.39 8.46 7.26
C ARG A 57 2.43 7.95 8.71
N ARG A 58 1.29 7.96 9.39
CA ARG A 58 1.12 7.53 10.77
C ARG A 58 -0.07 6.58 10.87
N THR A 59 0.02 5.56 11.70
CA THR A 59 -1.15 4.76 12.08
C THR A 59 -1.89 5.46 13.22
N ASP A 60 -3.19 5.72 13.06
CA ASP A 60 -4.03 6.52 13.97
C ASP A 60 -4.28 5.91 15.36
N GLU A 61 -3.54 4.86 15.76
CA GLU A 61 -3.63 4.27 17.10
C GLU A 61 -3.33 5.28 18.23
N LEU A 62 -2.65 6.40 17.93
CA LEU A 62 -2.38 7.47 18.90
C LEU A 62 -3.52 8.51 19.00
N GLU A 63 -4.36 8.66 17.98
CA GLU A 63 -5.47 9.63 18.00
C GLU A 63 -6.62 9.17 18.91
N THR A 64 -6.75 7.85 19.11
CA THR A 64 -7.76 7.29 20.04
C THR A 64 -7.39 7.52 21.52
N THR A 65 -6.10 7.69 21.84
CA THR A 65 -5.68 7.94 23.23
C THR A 65 -6.04 9.35 23.70
N LEU A 66 -6.13 10.33 22.79
CA LEU A 66 -6.48 11.71 23.13
C LEU A 66 -7.98 11.94 23.31
N ILE A 67 -8.84 11.16 22.64
CA ILE A 67 -10.31 11.25 22.78
C ILE A 67 -10.80 10.59 24.09
N THR A 68 -9.94 9.88 24.81
CA THR A 68 -10.33 9.11 26.01
C THR A 68 -9.73 9.66 27.31
N LEU A 69 -9.40 10.96 27.37
CA LEU A 69 -8.85 11.64 28.56
C LEU A 69 -9.78 12.74 29.08
#